data_AF-A0A930AGY3-F1
#
_entry.id   AF-A0A930AGY3-F1
#
_cell.length_a   1.000
_cell.length_b   1.000
_cell.length_c   1.000
_cell.angle_alpha   90.00
_cell.angle_beta   90.00
_cell.angle_gamma   90.00
#
_symmetry.space_group_name_H-M   'P 1'
#
loop_
_entity.id
_entity.type
_entity.pdbx_description
1 polymer ?
#
loop_
_entity_poly.entity_id
_entity_poly.type
_entity_poly.pdbx_seq_one_letter_code
_entity_poly.pdbx_strand_id
1 'polypeptide(L)' 'AINGGFGLVLDGSERIDEIITSAIAWDTIGGVARRNWARNEHAIETAIEYNRLHQGTDHITIPYLTDEDLVKESVKKLFE' A
#
# COMPACT_ATOMS: atom_id res chain seq x y z
N ALA A 1 2.80 -14.15 15.83
CA ALA A 1 2.84 -13.68 14.42
C ALA A 1 1.71 -14.36 13.66
N ILE A 2 1.14 -13.69 12.66
CA ILE A 2 0.20 -14.29 11.69
C ILE A 2 0.80 -14.01 10.32
N ASN A 3 1.01 -15.05 9.51
CA ASN A 3 1.65 -14.98 8.20
C ASN A 3 0.88 -15.84 7.20
N GLY A 4 0.93 -15.45 5.93
CA GLY A 4 0.31 -16.15 4.81
C GLY A 4 1.21 -16.11 3.58
N GLY A 5 0.87 -16.95 2.61
CA GLY A 5 1.52 -17.02 1.30
C GLY A 5 0.60 -17.75 0.31
N PHE A 6 0.92 -17.65 -0.97
CA PHE A 6 0.18 -18.35 -2.01
C PHE A 6 1.14 -19.06 -2.98
N GLY A 7 0.61 -20.05 -3.70
CA GLY A 7 1.28 -20.69 -4.83
C GLY A 7 0.43 -20.53 -6.08
N LEU A 8 1.07 -20.28 -7.21
CA LEU A 8 0.41 -20.15 -8.50
C LEU A 8 1.07 -21.09 -9.51
N VAL A 9 0.28 -21.98 -10.09
CA VAL A 9 0.73 -22.91 -11.13
C VAL A 9 0.71 -22.20 -12.47
N LEU A 10 1.84 -22.21 -13.17
CA LEU A 10 1.99 -21.63 -14.51
C LEU A 10 1.92 -22.75 -15.55
N ASP A 11 0.72 -23.02 -16.06
CA ASP A 11 0.47 -24.11 -17.02
C ASP A 11 0.52 -23.67 -18.49
N GLY A 12 0.71 -22.37 -18.75
CA GLY A 12 0.77 -21.78 -20.10
C GLY A 12 -0.58 -21.50 -20.75
N SER A 13 -1.70 -21.68 -20.03
CA SER A 13 -3.02 -21.32 -20.53
C SER A 13 -3.28 -19.80 -20.45
N GLU A 14 -4.08 -19.28 -21.39
CA GLU A 14 -4.52 -17.86 -21.37
C GLU A 14 -5.23 -17.50 -20.06
N ARG A 15 -6.01 -18.45 -19.51
CA ARG A 15 -6.66 -18.28 -18.21
C ARG A 15 -5.66 -17.98 -17.09
N ILE A 16 -4.52 -18.68 -17.07
CA ILE A 16 -3.50 -18.47 -16.05
C ILE A 16 -2.75 -17.15 -16.28
N ASP A 17 -2.62 -16.71 -17.53
CA ASP A 17 -2.06 -15.39 -17.86
C ASP A 17 -2.91 -14.25 -17.24
N GLU A 18 -4.24 -14.33 -17.37
CA GLU A 18 -5.15 -13.36 -16.72
C GLU A 18 -5.04 -13.41 -15.18
N ILE A 19 -4.92 -14.62 -14.61
CA ILE A 19 -4.82 -14.81 -13.15
C ILE A 19 -3.49 -14.25 -12.62
N ILE A 20 -2.36 -14.51 -13.27
CA ILE A 20 -1.06 -14.04 -12.76
C ILE A 20 -0.98 -12.52 -12.77
N THR A 21 -1.51 -11.86 -13.80
CA THR A 21 -1.53 -10.39 -13.90
C THR A 21 -2.24 -9.76 -12.71
N SER A 22 -3.39 -10.30 -12.29
CA SER A 22 -4.14 -9.79 -11.14
C SER A 22 -3.52 -10.22 -9.79
N ALA A 23 -3.14 -11.50 -9.65
CA ALA A 23 -2.68 -12.05 -8.38
C ALA A 23 -1.40 -11.38 -7.87
N ILE A 24 -0.41 -11.15 -8.74
CA ILE A 24 0.87 -10.55 -8.36
C ILE A 24 0.70 -9.09 -7.94
N ALA A 25 -0.15 -8.34 -8.66
CA ALA A 25 -0.48 -6.98 -8.29
C ALA A 25 -1.09 -6.94 -6.88
N TRP A 26 -2.04 -7.83 -6.57
CA TRP A 26 -2.67 -7.86 -5.26
C TRP A 26 -1.74 -8.29 -4.12
N ASP A 27 -0.93 -9.32 -4.32
CA ASP A 27 0.01 -9.79 -3.29
C ASP A 27 1.05 -8.73 -2.92
N THR A 28 1.55 -7.99 -3.92
CA THR A 28 2.60 -6.99 -3.70
C THR A 28 2.02 -5.65 -3.27
N ILE A 29 1.06 -5.11 -4.04
CA ILE A 29 0.55 -3.75 -3.84
C ILE A 29 -0.31 -3.67 -2.58
N GLY A 30 -0.99 -4.74 -2.16
CA GLY A 30 -1.66 -4.78 -0.86
C GLY A 30 -0.69 -4.53 0.31
N GLY A 31 0.51 -5.10 0.23
CA GLY A 31 1.59 -4.86 1.20
C GLY A 31 2.12 -3.43 1.16
N VAL A 32 2.34 -2.89 -0.04
CA VAL A 32 2.75 -1.48 -0.25
C VAL A 32 1.70 -0.53 0.32
N ALA A 33 0.41 -0.72 -0.02
CA ALA A 33 -0.69 0.11 0.44
C ALA A 33 -0.75 0.18 1.98
N ARG A 34 -0.61 -0.97 2.65
CA ARG A 34 -0.59 -1.05 4.13
C ARG A 34 0.64 -0.38 4.73
N ARG A 35 1.82 -0.50 4.12
CA ARG A 35 3.06 0.17 4.58
C ARG A 35 3.02 1.68 4.35
N ASN A 36 2.48 2.10 3.21
CA ASN A 36 2.15 3.49 2.90
C ASN A 36 1.27 4.08 4.01
N TRP A 37 0.16 3.40 4.34
CA TRP A 37 -0.75 3.86 5.39
C TRP A 37 -0.10 3.90 6.78
N ALA A 38 0.87 3.02 7.03
CA ALA A 38 1.71 3.04 8.22
C ALA A 38 2.82 4.11 8.19
N ARG A 39 2.76 5.07 7.27
CA ARG A 39 3.69 6.20 7.12
C ARG A 39 5.12 5.82 6.71
N ASN A 40 5.31 4.70 6.02
CA ASN A 40 6.62 4.38 5.44
C ASN A 40 6.87 5.23 4.18
N GLU A 41 7.93 6.04 4.19
CA GLU A 41 8.27 7.01 3.14
C GLU A 41 8.32 6.40 1.74
N HIS A 42 9.12 5.36 1.52
CA HIS A 42 9.25 4.73 0.21
C HIS A 42 7.97 4.01 -0.25
N ALA A 43 7.16 3.49 0.68
CA ALA A 43 5.87 2.94 0.33
C ALA A 43 4.87 4.04 -0.08
N ILE A 44 4.94 5.23 0.52
CA ILE A 44 4.15 6.40 0.11
C ILE A 44 4.54 6.82 -1.31
N GLU A 45 5.85 6.96 -1.59
CA GLU A 45 6.36 7.27 -2.94
C GLU A 45 5.86 6.25 -3.98
N THR A 46 5.98 4.96 -3.66
CA THR A 46 5.53 3.87 -4.53
C THR A 46 4.02 3.90 -4.76
N ALA A 47 3.22 4.17 -3.72
CA ALA A 47 1.77 4.22 -3.82
C ALA A 47 1.28 5.42 -4.66
N ILE A 48 1.95 6.58 -4.54
CA ILE A 48 1.66 7.76 -5.37
C ILE A 48 1.92 7.44 -6.84
N GLU A 49 3.07 6.84 -7.15
CA GLU A 49 3.41 6.46 -8.52
C GLU A 49 2.46 5.39 -9.06
N TYR A 50 2.11 4.39 -8.25
CA TYR A 50 1.14 3.36 -8.62
C TYR A 50 -0.21 3.97 -9.02
N ASN A 51 -0.74 4.89 -8.21
CA ASN A 51 -1.99 5.61 -8.50
C ASN A 51 -1.91 6.42 -9.80
N ARG A 52 -0.75 7.00 -10.10
CA ARG A 52 -0.54 7.74 -11.35
C ARG A 52 -0.57 6.82 -12.57
N LEU A 53 0.08 5.66 -12.47
CA LEU A 53 0.18 4.68 -13.56
C LEU A 53 -1.15 3.93 -13.80
N HIS A 54 -1.96 3.73 -12.74
CA HIS A 54 -3.22 2.96 -12.78
C HIS A 54 -4.45 3.87 -12.63
N GLN A 55 -4.35 5.12 -13.08
CA GLN A 55 -5.43 6.10 -12.96
C GLN A 55 -6.69 5.60 -13.68
N GLY A 56 -7.80 5.55 -12.96
CA GLY A 56 -9.11 5.16 -13.49
C GLY A 56 -9.45 3.68 -13.33
N THR A 57 -8.50 2.84 -12.94
CA THR A 57 -8.75 1.43 -12.58
C THR A 57 -8.59 1.21 -11.08
N ASP A 58 -7.50 1.70 -10.51
CA ASP A 58 -7.10 1.41 -9.14
C ASP A 58 -6.84 2.70 -8.34
N HIS A 59 -6.93 2.59 -7.01
CA HIS A 59 -6.62 3.70 -6.13
C HIS A 59 -6.20 3.25 -4.72
N ILE A 60 -5.00 3.65 -4.31
CA ILE A 60 -4.47 3.51 -2.95
C ILE A 60 -4.66 4.83 -2.21
N THR A 61 -5.28 4.81 -1.04
CA THR A 61 -5.39 6.00 -0.19
C THR A 61 -4.00 6.43 0.32
N ILE A 62 -3.62 7.67 0.06
CA ILE A 62 -2.35 8.25 0.51
C ILE A 62 -2.58 9.00 1.83
N PRO A 63 -1.78 8.74 2.89
CA PRO A 63 -1.92 9.46 4.15
C PRO A 63 -1.38 10.89 4.03
N TYR A 64 -2.10 11.84 4.61
CA TYR A 64 -1.57 13.18 4.85
C TYR A 64 -0.86 13.19 6.20
N LEU A 65 0.45 13.39 6.18
CA LEU A 65 1.25 13.42 7.40
C LEU A 65 0.95 14.69 8.20
N THR A 66 0.76 14.53 9.51
CA THR A 66 0.57 15.65 10.43
C THR A 66 1.91 16.26 10.82
N ASP A 67 1.91 17.55 11.12
CA ASP A 67 3.04 18.24 11.74
C ASP A 67 3.27 17.71 13.16
N GLU A 68 4.44 17.10 13.37
CA GLU A 68 4.83 16.49 14.64
C GLU A 68 4.95 17.52 15.78
N ASP A 69 5.33 18.77 15.47
CA ASP A 69 5.49 19.81 16.49
C ASP A 69 4.12 20.31 16.97
N LEU A 70 3.15 20.45 16.05
CA LEU A 70 1.76 20.74 16.43
C LEU A 70 1.16 19.64 17.31
N VAL A 71 1.47 18.36 17.03
CA VAL A 71 1.02 17.24 17.86
C VAL A 71 1.63 17.33 19.26
N LYS A 72 2.95 17.51 19.37
CA LYS A 72 3.63 17.62 20.67
C LYS A 72 3.10 18.79 21.50
N GLU A 73 2.93 19.96 20.89
CA GLU A 73 2.38 21.14 21.56
C GLU A 73 0.95 20.90 22.06
N SER A 74 0.11 20.26 21.24
CA SER A 74 -1.28 19.98 21.59
C SER A 74 -1.37 19.00 22.76
N VAL A 75 -0.53 17.97 22.78
CA VAL A 75 -0.46 17.01 23.89
C VAL A 75 0.05 17.70 25.15
N LYS A 76 1.13 18.48 25.06
CA LYS A 76 1.71 19.20 26.21
C LYS A 76 0.67 20.07 26.93
N LYS A 77 -0.15 20.83 26.18
CA LYS A 77 -1.22 21.69 26.73
C LYS A 77 -2.31 20.94 27.52
N LEU A 78 -2.45 19.63 27.34
CA LEU A 78 -3.46 18.83 28.04
C LEU A 78 -2.96 18.23 29.35
N PHE A 79 -1.63 18.12 29.52
CA PHE A 79 -1.00 17.41 30.64
C PHE A 79 -0.10 18.30 31.50
N GLU A 80 0.07 19.58 31.13
CA GLU A 80 0.61 20.66 31.97
C GLU A 80 -0.50 21.66 32.32
#